data_AF-A0A6A3HNR8-F1
#
_entry.id   AF-A0A6A3HNR8-F1
#
_cell.length_a   1.000
_cell.length_b   1.000
_cell.length_c   1.000
_cell.angle_alpha   90.00
_cell.angle_beta   90.00
_cell.angle_gamma   90.00
#
_symmetry.space_group_name_H-M   'P 1'
#
loop_
_entity.id
_entity.type
_entity.pdbx_description
1 polymer ?
#
loop_
_entity_poly.entity_id
_entity_poly.type
_entity_poly.pdbx_seq_one_letter_code
_entity_poly.pdbx_strand_id
1 'polypeptide(L)'
;MARGKRPKLNPSGGAKPKQFTRGTAKYEFHHRVLKYFATHSMKEILAKMYPGLDSVARETKQKSIYYWRKMSAKVERACISSKTSSMKKLRPMGTATVLSRGTELQLVE
;
A
#
# COMPACT_ATOMS: atom_id res chain seq x y z
N MET A 1 -26.95 24.62 -34.59
CA MET A 1 -25.83 23.70 -34.88
C MET A 1 -25.82 22.58 -33.84
N ALA A 2 -26.14 21.34 -34.24
CA ALA A 2 -26.15 20.20 -33.33
C ALA A 2 -24.72 19.80 -32.98
N ARG A 3 -24.37 19.80 -31.69
CA ARG A 3 -23.05 19.36 -31.22
C ARG A 3 -22.98 17.83 -31.39
N GLY A 4 -22.11 17.35 -32.28
CA GLY A 4 -21.90 15.92 -32.53
C GLY A 4 -21.56 15.15 -31.25
N LYS A 5 -22.14 13.96 -31.09
CA LYS A 5 -21.86 13.08 -29.95
C LYS A 5 -20.39 12.63 -30.01
N ARG A 6 -19.66 12.75 -28.90
CA ARG A 6 -18.28 12.24 -28.78
C ARG A 6 -18.26 10.72 -29.09
N PRO A 7 -17.34 10.22 -29.92
CA PRO A 7 -17.23 8.80 -30.22
C PRO A 7 -17.01 8.00 -28.92
N LYS A 8 -17.74 6.89 -28.76
CA LYS A 8 -17.53 5.98 -27.62
C LYS A 8 -16.21 5.22 -27.85
N LEU A 9 -15.37 5.17 -26.82
CA LEU A 9 -14.04 4.55 -26.87
C LEU A 9 -14.09 3.02 -27.07
N ASN A 10 -15.24 2.39 -26.76
CA ASN A 10 -15.47 0.95 -26.89
C ASN A 10 -16.76 0.72 -27.70
N PRO A 11 -16.80 -0.21 -28.68
CA PRO A 11 -17.97 -0.45 -29.53
C PRO A 11 -19.20 -0.95 -28.75
N SER A 12 -19.00 -1.63 -27.62
CA SER A 12 -20.07 -2.07 -26.71
C SER A 12 -20.48 -1.03 -25.66
N GLY A 13 -19.85 0.15 -25.64
CA GLY A 13 -20.23 1.24 -24.73
C GLY A 13 -19.92 1.04 -23.24
N GLY A 14 -19.18 -0.02 -22.86
CA GLY A 14 -18.78 -0.29 -21.47
C GLY A 14 -17.51 0.42 -21.02
N ALA A 15 -17.28 0.49 -19.72
CA ALA A 15 -16.01 0.98 -19.15
C ALA A 15 -14.84 0.07 -19.56
N LYS A 16 -13.66 0.65 -19.81
CA LYS A 16 -12.44 -0.13 -20.05
C LYS A 16 -12.14 -1.03 -18.84
N PRO A 17 -11.69 -2.29 -19.05
CA PRO A 17 -11.32 -3.15 -17.96
C PRO A 17 -10.16 -2.53 -17.17
N LYS A 18 -10.19 -2.69 -15.84
CA LYS A 18 -9.16 -2.16 -14.95
C LYS A 18 -7.85 -2.90 -15.19
N GLN A 19 -6.93 -2.27 -15.91
CA GLN A 19 -5.65 -2.89 -16.30
C GLN A 19 -4.67 -3.09 -15.13
N PHE A 20 -4.85 -2.39 -14.01
CA PHE A 20 -3.93 -2.46 -12.87
C PHE A 20 -4.67 -2.65 -11.54
N THR A 21 -4.51 -3.82 -10.94
CA THR A 21 -4.82 -4.08 -9.53
C THR A 21 -3.59 -3.79 -8.69
N ARG A 22 -3.56 -2.63 -8.01
CA ARG A 22 -2.47 -2.28 -7.08
C ARG A 22 -2.51 -3.22 -5.87
N GLY A 23 -1.65 -4.24 -5.87
CA GLY A 23 -1.38 -5.10 -4.71
C GLY A 23 -0.50 -4.41 -3.67
N THR A 24 -1.04 -3.42 -2.96
CA THR A 24 -0.31 -2.82 -1.82
C THR A 24 -0.20 -3.84 -0.69
N ALA A 25 1.01 -4.03 -0.16
CA ALA A 25 1.26 -4.91 0.97
C ALA A 25 0.67 -4.33 2.26
N LYS A 26 0.40 -5.22 3.23
CA LYS A 26 -0.11 -4.85 4.56
C LYS A 26 1.03 -4.28 5.44
N TYR A 27 0.69 -3.52 6.47
CA TYR A 27 1.68 -2.99 7.41
C TYR A 27 2.49 -4.08 8.12
N GLU A 28 1.85 -5.21 8.46
CA GLU A 28 2.53 -6.39 9.01
C GLU A 28 3.70 -6.85 8.12
N PHE A 29 3.48 -6.91 6.80
CA PHE A 29 4.51 -7.29 5.85
C PHE A 29 5.64 -6.25 5.80
N HIS A 30 5.30 -4.96 5.79
CA HIS A 30 6.32 -3.90 5.86
C HIS A 30 7.17 -4.03 7.13
N HIS A 31 6.53 -4.28 8.28
CA HIS A 31 7.21 -4.44 9.56
C HIS A 31 8.15 -5.66 9.56
N ARG A 32 7.69 -6.80 9.02
CA ARG A 32 8.53 -8.00 8.84
C ARG A 32 9.77 -7.70 7.97
N VAL A 33 9.59 -6.97 6.87
CA VAL A 33 10.70 -6.57 5.99
C VAL A 33 11.68 -5.66 6.72
N LEU A 34 11.20 -4.67 7.47
CA LEU A 34 12.06 -3.75 8.22
C LEU A 34 12.82 -4.46 9.35
N LYS A 35 12.19 -5.39 10.06
CA LYS A 35 12.85 -6.22 11.08
C LYS A 35 13.97 -7.08 10.47
N TYR A 36 13.74 -7.62 9.27
CA TYR A 36 14.76 -8.38 8.55
C TYR A 36 15.88 -7.46 8.00
N PHE A 37 15.54 -6.25 7.56
CA PHE A 37 16.49 -5.23 7.08
C PHE A 37 17.51 -4.80 8.13
N ALA A 38 17.18 -4.88 9.43
CA ALA A 38 18.10 -4.52 10.50
C ALA A 38 19.36 -5.41 10.57
N THR A 39 19.29 -6.62 10.01
CA THR A 39 20.36 -7.64 10.11
C THR A 39 20.89 -8.12 8.77
N HIS A 40 20.19 -7.82 7.66
CA HIS A 40 20.46 -8.39 6.35
C HIS A 40 20.64 -7.32 5.28
N SER A 41 21.35 -7.68 4.21
CA SER A 41 21.56 -6.77 3.08
C SER A 41 20.32 -6.64 2.20
N MET A 42 20.20 -5.51 1.47
CA MET A 42 19.07 -5.29 0.54
C MET A 42 18.91 -6.43 -0.48
N LYS A 43 20.02 -7.00 -0.95
CA LYS A 43 20.02 -8.11 -1.91
C LYS A 43 19.37 -9.36 -1.33
N GLU A 44 19.74 -9.74 -0.10
CA GLU A 44 19.17 -10.89 0.62
C GLU A 44 17.68 -10.72 0.90
N ILE A 45 17.26 -9.50 1.25
CA ILE A 45 15.85 -9.18 1.51
C ILE A 45 15.01 -9.38 0.24
N LEU A 46 15.49 -8.86 -0.88
CA LEU A 46 14.80 -9.02 -2.17
C LEU A 46 14.75 -10.48 -2.60
N ALA A 47 15.85 -11.23 -2.43
CA ALA A 47 15.89 -12.66 -2.74
C ALA A 47 14.90 -13.48 -1.90
N LYS A 48 14.79 -13.18 -0.59
CA LYS A 48 13.92 -13.91 0.34
C LYS A 48 12.45 -13.52 0.24
N MET A 49 12.16 -12.22 0.17
CA MET A 49 10.79 -11.70 0.27
C MET A 49 10.11 -11.54 -1.09
N TYR A 50 10.89 -11.46 -2.17
CA TYR A 50 10.39 -11.26 -3.52
C TYR A 50 11.16 -12.12 -4.55
N PRO A 51 11.02 -13.46 -4.48
CA PRO A 51 11.65 -14.35 -5.44
C PRO A 51 11.09 -14.12 -6.85
N GLY A 52 11.93 -14.31 -7.87
CA GLY A 52 11.50 -14.28 -9.28
C GLY A 52 11.17 -12.89 -9.85
N LEU A 53 11.56 -11.81 -9.17
CA LEU A 53 11.39 -10.46 -9.74
C LEU A 53 12.39 -10.17 -10.86
N ASP A 54 11.85 -9.61 -11.94
CA ASP A 54 12.62 -8.91 -12.97
C ASP A 54 13.38 -7.71 -12.37
N SER A 55 14.45 -7.30 -13.05
CA SER A 55 15.34 -6.18 -12.72
C SER A 55 14.59 -4.87 -12.39
N VAL A 56 13.66 -4.45 -13.25
CA VAL A 56 12.88 -3.20 -13.06
C VAL A 56 11.97 -3.30 -11.84
N ALA A 57 11.33 -4.46 -11.66
CA ALA A 57 10.47 -4.71 -10.52
C ALA A 57 11.28 -4.77 -9.21
N ARG A 58 12.50 -5.30 -9.27
CA ARG A 58 13.44 -5.39 -8.15
C ARG A 58 13.87 -4.00 -7.67
N GLU A 59 14.24 -3.10 -8.58
CA GLU A 59 14.55 -1.71 -8.24
C GLU A 59 13.34 -0.99 -7.62
N THR A 60 12.15 -1.24 -8.16
CA THR A 60 10.92 -0.66 -7.63
C THR A 60 10.66 -1.12 -6.18
N LYS A 61 10.88 -2.41 -5.89
CA LYS A 61 10.78 -2.92 -4.51
C LYS A 61 11.88 -2.38 -3.62
N GLN A 62 13.11 -2.27 -4.10
CA GLN A 62 14.21 -1.66 -3.35
C GLN A 62 13.86 -0.22 -2.91
N LYS A 63 13.38 0.61 -3.84
CA LYS A 63 12.90 1.98 -3.53
C LYS A 63 11.76 1.97 -2.51
N SER A 64 10.84 1.01 -2.63
CA SER A 64 9.74 0.85 -1.67
C SER A 64 10.23 0.51 -0.27
N ILE A 65 11.23 -0.37 -0.13
CA ILE A 65 11.81 -0.75 1.16
C ILE A 65 12.49 0.45 1.83
N TYR A 66 13.28 1.23 1.07
CA TYR A 66 13.86 2.48 1.60
C TYR A 66 12.80 3.48 2.02
N TYR A 67 11.72 3.60 1.24
CA TYR A 67 10.59 4.45 1.61
C TYR A 67 9.95 3.99 2.93
N TRP A 68 9.72 2.69 3.12
CA TRP A 68 9.22 2.14 4.38
C TRP A 68 10.17 2.37 5.55
N ARG A 69 11.48 2.27 5.32
CA ARG A 69 12.50 2.57 6.34
C ARG A 69 12.40 4.03 6.79
N LYS A 70 12.23 4.97 5.85
CA LYS A 70 12.03 6.39 6.19
C LYS A 70 10.77 6.63 7.04
N MET A 71 9.76 5.77 6.93
CA MET A 71 8.52 5.83 7.70
C MET A 71 8.39 4.73 8.77
N SER A 72 9.50 4.18 9.27
CA SER A 72 9.50 3.06 10.21
C SER A 72 8.61 3.32 11.42
N ALA A 73 8.71 4.50 12.03
CA ALA A 73 7.87 4.90 13.18
C ALA A 73 6.36 4.90 12.86
N LYS A 74 5.96 5.08 11.60
CA LYS A 74 4.54 4.94 11.19
C LYS A 74 4.17 3.47 11.06
N VAL A 75 5.05 2.65 10.50
CA VAL A 75 4.84 1.20 10.33
C VAL A 75 4.77 0.50 11.69
N GLU A 76 5.64 0.86 12.62
CA GLU A 76 5.64 0.34 14.00
C GLU A 76 4.35 0.69 14.73
N ARG A 77 3.94 1.98 14.72
CA ARG A 77 2.64 2.40 15.28
C ARG A 77 1.46 1.67 14.67
N ALA A 78 1.49 1.44 13.36
CA ALA A 78 0.46 0.68 12.66
C ALA A 78 0.44 -0.81 13.04
N CYS A 79 1.52 -1.35 13.62
CA CYS A 79 1.61 -2.74 14.03
C CYS A 79 1.30 -2.97 15.51
N ILE A 80 1.01 -1.92 16.29
CA ILE A 80 0.64 -2.03 17.70
C ILE A 80 -0.69 -2.80 17.85
N SER A 81 -1.68 -2.51 17.00
CA SER A 81 -2.96 -3.22 16.99
C SER A 81 -3.02 -4.23 15.85
N SER A 82 -3.59 -5.41 16.15
CA SER A 82 -3.88 -6.47 15.17
C SER A 82 -4.73 -5.96 14.01
N LYS A 83 -5.67 -5.06 14.31
CA LYS A 83 -6.58 -4.51 13.30
C LYS A 83 -5.81 -3.64 12.31
N THR A 84 -4.97 -2.73 12.80
CA THR A 84 -4.22 -1.77 11.96
C THR A 84 -3.05 -2.43 11.23
N SER A 85 -2.45 -3.49 11.78
CA SER A 85 -1.36 -4.23 11.14
C SER A 85 -1.81 -4.91 9.83
N SER A 86 -3.06 -5.39 9.81
CA SER A 86 -3.69 -6.03 8.66
C SER A 86 -4.08 -5.05 7.53
N MET A 87 -4.06 -3.74 7.81
CA MET A 87 -4.46 -2.71 6.86
C MET A 87 -3.34 -2.40 5.86
N LYS A 88 -3.74 -1.91 4.67
CA LYS A 88 -2.81 -1.45 3.62
C LYS A 88 -2.51 0.05 3.70
N LYS A 89 -3.42 0.83 4.30
CA LYS A 89 -3.33 2.29 4.45
C LYS A 89 -4.03 2.72 5.73
N LEU A 90 -3.38 3.56 6.52
CA LEU A 90 -4.01 4.28 7.63
C LEU A 90 -4.41 5.68 7.17
N ARG A 91 -5.60 6.10 7.58
CA ARG A 91 -6.04 7.50 7.49
C ARG A 91 -5.63 8.23 8.78
N PRO A 92 -5.34 9.53 8.74
CA PRO A 92 -5.24 10.32 9.97
C PRO A 92 -6.56 10.24 10.75
N MET A 93 -6.46 10.17 12.07
CA MET A 93 -7.64 10.22 12.95
C MET A 93 -8.39 11.54 12.75
N GLY A 94 -9.72 11.50 12.80
CA GLY A 94 -10.61 12.64 12.56
C GLY A 94 -10.83 12.97 11.08
N THR A 95 -10.35 12.13 10.16
CA THR A 95 -10.61 12.29 8.72
C THR A 95 -11.95 11.68 8.30
N ALA A 96 -12.49 10.71 9.05
CA ALA A 96 -13.83 10.22 8.76
C ALA A 96 -14.85 11.27 9.22
N THR A 97 -15.71 11.70 8.32
CA THR A 97 -16.74 12.71 8.63
C THR A 97 -17.89 12.16 9.48
N VAL A 98 -17.90 10.85 9.76
CA VAL A 98 -19.02 10.15 10.38
C VAL A 98 -18.84 9.97 11.89
N LEU A 99 -17.60 9.89 12.39
CA LEU A 99 -17.31 9.60 13.81
C LEU A 99 -16.45 10.68 14.43
N SER A 100 -16.65 10.92 15.73
CA SER A 100 -15.77 11.79 16.52
C SER A 100 -14.39 11.14 16.69
N ARG A 101 -13.35 11.97 16.88
CA ARG A 101 -11.98 11.49 17.11
C ARG A 101 -11.86 10.50 18.28
N GLY A 102 -12.61 10.73 19.37
CA GLY A 102 -12.61 9.85 20.54
C GLY A 102 -13.19 8.47 20.22
N THR A 103 -14.30 8.45 19.46
CA THR A 103 -14.95 7.20 19.02
C THR A 103 -14.05 6.41 18.05
N GLU A 104 -13.34 7.09 17.16
CA GLU A 104 -12.39 6.41 16.27
C GLU A 104 -11.25 5.72 17.03
N LEU A 105 -10.77 6.29 18.14
CA LEU A 105 -9.69 5.70 18.94
C LEU A 105 -10.10 4.36 19.55
N GLN A 106 -11.32 4.27 20.10
CA GLN A 106 -11.86 3.04 20.68
C GLN A 106 -12.03 1.91 19.66
N LEU A 107 -12.15 2.24 18.36
CA LEU A 107 -12.25 1.23 17.29
C LEU A 107 -10.89 0.70 16.84
N VAL A 108 -9.79 1.34 17.25
CA VAL A 108 -8.42 1.00 16.82
C VAL A 108 -7.70 0.16 17.87
N GLU A 109 -8.02 0.33 19.17
CA GLU A 109 -7.68 -0.64 20.23
C GLU A 109 -8.23 -2.04 19.90
#